data_AF-A0A0F0H145-F1
#
_entry.id   AF-A0A0F0H145-F1
#
_cell.length_a   1.000
_cell.length_b   1.000
_cell.length_c   1.000
_cell.angle_alpha   90.00
_cell.angle_beta   90.00
_cell.angle_gamma   90.00
#
_symmetry.space_group_name_H-M   'P 1'
#
loop_
_entity.id
_entity.type
_entity.pdbx_description
1 polymer ?
#
loop_
_entity_poly.entity_id
_entity_poly.type
_entity_poly.pdbx_seq_one_letter_code
_entity_poly.pdbx_strand_id
1 'polypeptide(L)'
;MLPNVYLMAAAVLAGAAGSAYVVTVVDRQEPAVASVVRVVDGETVEVREGDRVTAVRLVNVDAPAADECLYDESRKRLSELLPEGTQVAIAREGQLVGLSTRDGLVNARLIADGLAVPTVNGTRFLEQVKAADNAAAEGHKGLHSPEVPCTLPGQVKAITEAAAAVEAQPLKASKTELTVAADTAKTAITLVDQLGKPGGLTWDAVAPVDQTMLLAKVTKAVPTLYRKEAELRNVVKGLK
;
A
#
# COMPACT_ATOMS: atom_id res chain seq x y z
N MET A 1 33.85 64.26 20.57
CA MET A 1 33.07 63.10 21.03
C MET A 1 33.28 62.97 22.52
N LEU A 2 32.17 63.06 23.27
CA LEU A 2 31.94 62.86 24.71
C LEU A 2 32.85 63.59 25.73
N PRO A 3 32.27 64.49 26.54
CA PRO A 3 32.89 65.05 27.74
C PRO A 3 32.58 64.23 29.01
N ASN A 4 33.32 64.58 30.06
CA ASN A 4 32.97 64.54 31.48
C ASN A 4 32.94 63.21 32.23
N VAL A 5 34.02 63.07 33.01
CA VAL A 5 34.08 62.46 34.34
C VAL A 5 32.95 63.00 35.23
N TYR A 6 32.22 62.11 35.91
CA TYR A 6 31.67 62.39 37.24
C TYR A 6 31.72 61.13 38.11
N LEU A 7 32.40 61.29 39.25
CA LEU A 7 32.35 60.42 40.42
C LEU A 7 30.96 60.46 41.07
N MET A 8 30.46 59.32 41.54
CA MET A 8 30.13 59.04 42.95
C MET A 8 29.03 58.00 43.09
N ALA A 9 29.20 57.17 44.12
CA ALA A 9 28.50 55.94 44.45
C ALA A 9 27.03 56.09 44.87
N ALA A 10 26.24 55.05 44.60
CA ALA A 10 25.06 54.60 45.35
C ALA A 10 24.63 53.24 44.77
N ALA A 11 24.14 52.22 45.45
CA ALA A 11 23.94 51.94 46.86
C ALA A 11 23.76 50.40 46.95
N VAL A 12 24.06 49.83 48.11
CA VAL A 12 23.76 48.45 48.50
C VAL A 12 22.26 48.17 48.35
N LEU A 13 21.87 47.02 47.79
CA LEU A 13 20.86 46.08 48.34
C LEU A 13 20.53 44.89 47.39
N ALA A 14 20.46 43.70 48.01
CA ALA A 14 19.67 42.52 47.66
C ALA A 14 20.19 41.49 46.61
N GLY A 15 20.52 40.30 47.15
CA GLY A 15 20.21 39.02 46.52
C GLY A 15 21.32 38.37 45.69
N ALA A 16 22.12 37.50 46.31
CA ALA A 16 22.85 36.48 45.58
C ALA A 16 21.85 35.41 45.05
N ALA A 17 21.14 35.73 43.97
CA ALA A 17 20.40 34.75 43.21
C ALA A 17 21.35 34.17 42.15
N GLY A 18 22.09 33.13 42.52
CA GLY A 18 22.78 32.29 41.55
C GLY A 18 21.75 31.67 40.62
N SER A 19 21.66 32.19 39.39
CA SER A 19 20.87 31.58 38.33
C SER A 19 21.54 30.28 37.91
N ALA A 20 21.19 29.20 38.60
CA ALA A 20 21.46 27.84 38.16
C ALA A 20 20.59 27.60 36.91
N TYR A 21 21.21 27.68 35.74
CA TYR A 21 20.60 27.20 34.50
C TYR A 21 20.49 25.67 34.61
N VAL A 22 19.31 25.18 34.94
CA VAL A 22 19.00 23.76 34.87
C VAL A 22 18.81 23.43 33.38
N VAL A 23 19.86 22.89 32.76
CA VAL A 23 19.74 22.25 31.44
C VAL A 23 18.97 20.95 31.70
N THR A 24 17.68 20.94 31.38
CA THR A 24 16.92 19.71 31.32
C THR A 24 17.42 18.93 30.11
N VAL A 25 18.26 17.92 30.37
CA VAL A 25 18.51 16.87 29.39
C VAL A 25 17.18 16.16 29.22
N VAL A 26 16.47 16.47 28.13
CA VAL A 26 15.32 15.66 27.71
C VAL A 26 15.90 14.29 27.40
N ASP A 27 15.68 13.34 28.31
CA ASP A 27 16.00 11.94 28.09
C ASP A 27 15.23 11.50 26.85
N ARG A 28 15.90 11.49 25.69
CA ARG A 28 15.33 10.91 24.48
C ARG A 28 15.33 9.42 24.74
N GLN A 29 14.19 8.92 25.20
CA GLN A 29 13.94 7.50 25.37
C GLN A 29 14.40 6.80 24.08
N GLU A 30 15.53 6.09 24.15
CA GLU A 30 16.07 5.40 22.99
C GLU A 30 15.01 4.42 22.50
N PRO A 31 14.82 4.27 21.17
CA PRO A 31 13.89 3.30 20.64
C PRO A 31 14.20 1.93 21.23
N ALA A 32 13.18 1.25 21.78
CA ALA A 32 13.37 -0.10 22.28
C ALA A 32 13.87 -0.99 21.14
N VAL A 33 14.96 -1.72 21.37
CA VAL A 33 15.54 -2.63 20.38
C VAL A 33 15.03 -4.04 20.66
N ALA A 34 14.59 -4.71 19.61
CA ALA A 34 14.14 -6.10 19.66
C ALA A 34 14.75 -6.92 18.53
N SER A 35 14.80 -8.24 18.72
CA SER A 35 15.19 -9.19 17.66
C SER A 35 13.96 -9.85 17.07
N VAL A 36 13.90 -9.95 15.74
CA VAL A 36 12.81 -10.65 15.04
C VAL A 36 12.89 -12.14 15.35
N VAL A 37 11.77 -12.73 15.78
CA VAL A 37 11.64 -14.17 15.97
C VAL A 37 11.13 -14.82 14.71
N ARG A 38 10.00 -14.34 14.16
CA ARG A 38 9.44 -14.76 12.87
C ARG A 38 8.38 -13.78 12.38
N VAL A 39 8.07 -13.84 11.09
CA VAL A 39 6.91 -13.17 10.49
C VAL A 39 5.69 -14.09 10.55
N VAL A 40 4.58 -13.59 11.08
CA VAL A 40 3.33 -14.35 11.24
C VAL A 40 2.51 -14.25 9.94
N ASP A 41 2.23 -13.03 9.50
CA ASP A 41 1.47 -12.69 8.28
C ASP A 41 2.00 -11.38 7.66
N GLY A 42 1.25 -10.76 6.75
CA GLY A 42 1.67 -9.55 6.02
C GLY A 42 1.79 -8.27 6.87
N GLU A 43 1.36 -8.26 8.12
CA GLU A 43 1.45 -7.08 9.00
C GLU A 43 1.76 -7.42 10.47
N THR A 44 1.92 -8.70 10.81
CA THR A 44 2.19 -9.18 12.17
C THR A 44 3.53 -9.89 12.26
N VAL A 45 4.33 -9.49 13.23
CA VAL A 45 5.69 -10.02 13.48
C VAL A 45 5.82 -10.41 14.94
N GLU A 46 6.44 -11.56 15.21
CA GLU A 46 6.89 -11.87 16.56
C GLU A 46 8.29 -11.32 16.80
N VAL A 47 8.44 -10.57 17.88
CA VAL A 47 9.70 -9.94 18.28
C VAL A 47 10.06 -10.35 19.70
N ARG A 48 11.37 -10.39 19.98
CA ARG A 48 11.93 -10.67 21.29
C ARG A 48 12.57 -9.43 21.88
N GLU A 49 12.03 -8.99 23.03
CA GLU A 49 12.56 -7.91 23.88
C GLU A 49 13.02 -8.53 25.21
N GLY A 50 14.33 -8.65 25.41
CA GLY A 50 14.88 -9.43 26.52
C GLY A 50 14.43 -10.90 26.45
N ASP A 51 13.83 -11.40 27.52
CA ASP A 51 13.34 -12.79 27.59
C ASP A 51 11.90 -12.96 27.10
N ARG A 52 11.22 -11.89 26.67
CA ARG A 52 9.82 -11.93 26.23
C ARG A 52 9.70 -11.95 24.72
N VAL A 53 8.92 -12.91 24.22
CA VAL A 53 8.46 -12.94 22.82
C VAL A 53 7.03 -12.43 22.76
N THR A 54 6.76 -11.45 21.88
CA THR A 54 5.43 -10.86 21.70
C THR A 54 5.12 -10.70 20.22
N ALA A 55 3.88 -11.01 19.83
CA ALA A 55 3.36 -10.67 18.51
C ALA A 55 2.98 -9.18 18.48
N VAL A 56 3.51 -8.45 17.50
CA VAL A 56 3.25 -7.03 17.31
C VAL A 56 2.74 -6.79 15.89
N ARG A 57 1.73 -5.92 15.77
CA ARG A 57 1.11 -5.55 14.49
C ARG A 57 1.62 -4.19 14.03
N LEU A 58 1.91 -4.08 12.73
CA LEU A 58 2.42 -2.85 12.13
C LEU A 58 1.37 -1.72 12.19
N VAL A 59 1.79 -0.55 12.64
CA VAL A 59 0.96 0.67 12.62
C VAL A 59 0.85 1.21 11.20
N ASN A 60 -0.34 1.69 10.84
CA ASN A 60 -0.71 2.30 9.56
C ASN A 60 -0.41 1.42 8.33
N VAL A 61 -0.44 0.10 8.50
CA VAL A 61 -0.32 -0.91 7.44
C VAL A 61 -1.61 -1.71 7.45
N ASP A 62 -2.14 -1.99 6.26
CA ASP A 62 -3.17 -2.99 6.03
C ASP A 62 -2.70 -3.90 4.89
N ALA A 63 -2.47 -5.17 5.20
CA ALA A 63 -1.90 -6.15 4.29
C ALA A 63 -2.97 -7.13 3.82
N PRO A 64 -2.81 -7.76 2.62
CA PRO A 64 -3.82 -8.66 2.11
C PRO A 64 -4.12 -9.78 3.11
N ALA A 65 -5.39 -10.15 3.25
CA ALA A 65 -5.82 -11.35 3.95
C ALA A 65 -5.54 -12.62 3.12
N ALA A 66 -5.65 -13.81 3.73
CA ALA A 66 -5.26 -15.07 3.10
C ALA A 66 -5.97 -15.41 1.77
N ASP A 67 -7.18 -14.90 1.58
CA ASP A 67 -7.99 -15.06 0.37
C ASP A 67 -7.92 -13.86 -0.58
N GLU A 68 -7.08 -12.87 -0.27
CA GLU A 68 -6.92 -11.66 -1.08
C GLU A 68 -5.68 -11.72 -2.00
N CYS A 69 -5.72 -10.87 -3.03
CA CYS A 69 -4.65 -10.71 -4.01
C CYS A 69 -3.34 -10.32 -3.32
N LEU A 70 -2.25 -11.01 -3.67
CA LEU A 70 -0.88 -10.77 -3.19
C LEU A 70 -0.61 -11.07 -1.71
N TYR A 71 -1.42 -11.93 -1.07
CA TYR A 71 -1.19 -12.41 0.30
C TYR A 71 0.20 -13.01 0.52
N ASP A 72 0.56 -14.02 -0.27
CA ASP A 72 1.81 -14.76 -0.11
C ASP A 72 3.01 -13.87 -0.41
N GLU A 73 2.90 -13.02 -1.43
CA GLU A 73 3.92 -12.04 -1.81
C GLU A 73 4.15 -11.01 -0.70
N SER A 74 3.09 -10.51 -0.06
CA SER A 74 3.19 -9.57 1.07
C SER A 74 3.90 -10.19 2.26
N ARG A 75 3.46 -11.38 2.69
CA ARG A 75 4.08 -12.11 3.80
C ARG A 75 5.54 -12.47 3.50
N LYS A 76 5.82 -12.95 2.29
CA LYS A 76 7.18 -13.27 1.85
C LYS A 76 8.06 -12.02 1.90
N ARG A 77 7.56 -10.90 1.38
CA ARG A 77 8.32 -9.65 1.38
C ARG A 77 8.61 -9.15 2.79
N LEU A 78 7.63 -9.21 3.70
CA LEU A 78 7.87 -8.84 5.09
C LEU A 78 8.95 -9.73 5.73
N SER A 79 8.97 -11.03 5.39
CA SER A 79 10.01 -11.98 5.84
C SER A 79 11.40 -11.66 5.26
N GLU A 80 11.48 -11.15 4.04
CA GLU A 80 12.73 -10.67 3.44
C GLU A 80 13.23 -9.36 4.05
N LEU A 81 12.31 -8.47 4.44
CA LEU A 81 12.62 -7.21 5.12
C LEU A 81 13.01 -7.43 6.59
N LEU A 82 12.48 -8.49 7.20
CA LEU A 82 12.69 -8.89 8.59
C LEU A 82 13.09 -10.38 8.71
N PRO A 83 14.27 -10.79 8.21
CA PRO A 83 14.77 -12.14 8.45
C PRO A 83 14.86 -12.43 9.94
N GLU A 84 14.70 -13.70 10.34
CA GLU A 84 14.85 -14.10 11.74
C GLU A 84 16.20 -13.65 12.32
N GLY A 85 16.18 -13.14 13.55
CA GLY A 85 17.36 -12.57 14.22
C GLY A 85 17.67 -11.11 13.85
N THR A 86 16.96 -10.51 12.90
CA THR A 86 17.16 -9.08 12.55
C THR A 86 16.87 -8.19 13.75
N GLN A 87 17.78 -7.25 14.04
CA GLN A 87 17.55 -6.23 15.05
C GLN A 87 16.69 -5.10 14.49
N VAL A 88 15.64 -4.75 15.22
CA VAL A 88 14.69 -3.70 14.86
C VAL A 88 14.54 -2.70 15.99
N ALA A 89 14.43 -1.42 15.63
CA ALA A 89 13.96 -0.39 16.53
C ALA A 89 12.42 -0.39 16.52
N ILE A 90 11.83 -0.51 17.70
CA ILE A 90 10.38 -0.53 17.89
C ILE A 90 9.90 0.83 18.39
N ALA A 91 8.99 1.44 17.64
CA ALA A 91 8.24 2.61 18.04
C ALA A 91 6.79 2.23 18.31
N ARG A 92 6.41 2.17 19.60
CA ARG A 92 5.05 1.79 20.01
C ARG A 92 4.07 2.96 19.86
N GLU A 93 2.86 2.64 19.42
CA GLU A 93 1.68 3.50 19.41
C GLU A 93 0.47 2.67 19.84
N GLY A 94 0.22 2.64 21.15
CA GLY A 94 -0.74 1.70 21.74
C GLY A 94 -0.29 0.24 21.56
N GLN A 95 -1.13 -0.58 20.94
CA GLN A 95 -0.83 -1.99 20.62
C GLN A 95 -0.11 -2.15 19.27
N LEU A 96 0.03 -1.07 18.49
CA LEU A 96 0.61 -1.09 17.16
C LEU A 96 2.06 -0.59 17.19
N VAL A 97 2.84 -0.97 16.18
CA VAL A 97 4.28 -0.66 16.13
C VAL A 97 4.74 -0.14 14.77
N GLY A 98 5.60 0.87 14.79
CA GLY A 98 6.53 1.14 13.70
C GLY A 98 7.80 0.32 13.89
N LEU A 99 8.18 -0.48 12.90
CA LEU A 99 9.44 -1.23 12.92
C LEU A 99 10.45 -0.59 11.98
N SER A 100 11.62 -0.23 12.50
CA SER A 100 12.72 0.32 11.70
C SER A 100 13.93 -0.59 11.72
N THR A 101 14.52 -0.79 10.54
CA THR A 101 15.84 -1.41 10.35
C THR A 101 16.86 -0.34 9.98
N ARG A 102 18.11 -0.73 9.76
CA ARG A 102 19.14 0.17 9.19
C ARG A 102 18.76 0.74 7.82
N ASP A 103 17.90 0.05 7.07
CA ASP A 103 17.45 0.45 5.74
C ASP A 103 16.16 1.30 5.80
N GLY A 104 15.71 1.67 6.99
CA GLY A 104 14.54 2.52 7.21
C GLY A 104 13.32 1.80 7.76
N LEU A 105 12.17 2.50 7.68
CA LEU A 105 10.88 2.05 8.20
C LEU A 105 10.32 0.90 7.36
N VAL A 106 10.13 -0.26 7.98
CA VAL A 106 9.62 -1.47 7.34
C VAL A 106 8.17 -1.30 6.88
N ASN A 107 7.33 -0.65 7.70
CA ASN A 107 5.94 -0.33 7.38
C ASN A 107 5.82 0.36 6.01
N ALA A 108 6.62 1.41 5.80
CA ALA A 108 6.64 2.15 4.54
C ALA A 108 7.29 1.35 3.40
N ARG A 109 8.30 0.51 3.65
CA ARG A 109 8.92 -0.31 2.59
C ARG A 109 7.95 -1.35 2.03
N LEU A 110 7.18 -2.02 2.88
CA LEU A 110 6.18 -2.98 2.43
C LEU A 110 5.12 -2.33 1.53
N ILE A 111 4.65 -1.14 1.93
CA ILE A 111 3.70 -0.33 1.15
C ILE A 111 4.35 0.19 -0.14
N ALA A 112 5.62 0.63 -0.11
CA ALA A 112 6.34 1.12 -1.30
C ALA A 112 6.62 0.03 -2.35
N ASP A 113 6.55 -1.25 -1.95
CA ASP A 113 6.58 -2.41 -2.84
C ASP A 113 5.18 -2.78 -3.37
N GLY A 114 4.14 -2.05 -2.94
CA GLY A 114 2.74 -2.25 -3.33
C GLY A 114 2.11 -3.48 -2.70
N LEU A 115 2.64 -3.97 -1.57
CA LEU A 115 2.23 -5.23 -0.94
C LEU A 115 1.44 -5.04 0.35
N ALA A 116 1.07 -3.79 0.65
CA ALA A 116 0.14 -3.38 1.69
C ALA A 116 -0.34 -1.96 1.34
N VAL A 117 -1.41 -1.51 1.97
CA VAL A 117 -1.95 -0.16 1.79
C VAL A 117 -1.91 0.63 3.11
N PRO A 118 -1.91 1.96 3.07
CA PRO A 118 -1.99 2.77 4.28
C PRO A 118 -3.38 2.63 4.93
N THR A 119 -3.39 2.41 6.25
CA THR A 119 -4.59 2.60 7.07
C THR A 119 -4.35 3.69 8.12
N VAL A 120 -5.41 4.26 8.67
CA VAL A 120 -5.32 5.33 9.69
C VAL A 120 -5.69 4.75 11.05
N ASN A 121 -4.71 4.10 11.68
CA ASN A 121 -4.86 3.54 13.04
C ASN A 121 -3.81 4.08 14.04
N GLY A 122 -2.93 4.98 13.56
CA GLY A 122 -2.01 5.77 14.35
C GLY A 122 -1.66 7.09 13.67
N THR A 123 -1.12 8.02 14.43
CA THR A 123 -0.66 9.33 13.95
C THR A 123 0.82 9.30 13.53
N ARG A 124 1.63 8.41 14.13
CA ARG A 124 3.04 8.31 13.77
C ARG A 124 3.19 7.59 12.44
N PHE A 125 4.18 8.01 11.66
CA PHE A 125 4.55 7.40 10.39
C PHE A 125 3.50 7.50 9.26
N LEU A 126 2.34 8.12 9.52
CA LEU A 126 1.22 8.19 8.56
C LEU A 126 1.63 8.84 7.24
N GLU A 127 2.39 9.93 7.30
CA GLU A 127 2.84 10.63 6.10
C GLU A 127 3.88 9.81 5.32
N GLN A 128 4.74 9.06 6.01
CA GLN A 128 5.71 8.16 5.37
C GLN A 128 5.02 7.01 4.64
N VAL A 129 3.97 6.41 5.23
CA VAL A 129 3.25 5.31 4.57
C VAL A 129 2.39 5.81 3.40
N LYS A 130 1.77 6.99 3.50
CA LYS A 130 1.06 7.62 2.36
C LYS A 130 2.02 7.95 1.22
N ALA A 131 3.18 8.51 1.53
CA ALA A 131 4.19 8.79 0.51
C ALA A 131 4.70 7.51 -0.17
N ALA A 132 4.87 6.44 0.60
CA ALA A 132 5.22 5.12 0.07
C ALA A 132 4.15 4.56 -0.87
N ASP A 133 2.87 4.68 -0.51
CA ASP A 133 1.76 4.21 -1.35
C ASP A 133 1.67 4.99 -2.66
N ASN A 134 1.80 6.31 -2.60
CA ASN A 134 1.88 7.15 -3.80
C ASN A 134 3.03 6.70 -4.72
N ALA A 135 4.21 6.39 -4.16
CA ALA A 135 5.34 5.89 -4.93
C ALA A 135 5.08 4.49 -5.54
N ALA A 136 4.33 3.64 -4.83
CA ALA A 136 3.91 2.33 -5.36
C ALA A 136 2.90 2.49 -6.51
N ALA A 137 1.97 3.43 -6.39
CA ALA A 137 1.01 3.79 -7.43
C ALA A 137 1.70 4.32 -8.69
N GLU A 138 2.57 5.33 -8.54
CA GLU A 138 3.38 5.89 -9.64
C GLU A 138 4.25 4.81 -10.30
N GLY A 139 4.82 3.91 -9.49
CA GLY A 139 5.64 2.80 -9.93
C GLY A 139 4.86 1.60 -10.48
N HIS A 140 3.52 1.60 -10.43
CA HIS A 140 2.66 0.48 -10.81
C HIS A 140 3.07 -0.85 -10.16
N LYS A 141 3.36 -0.83 -8.87
CA LYS A 141 3.88 -1.98 -8.11
C LYS A 141 2.77 -2.71 -7.36
N GLY A 142 2.95 -4.03 -7.20
CA GLY A 142 2.07 -4.86 -6.37
C GLY A 142 0.59 -4.64 -6.69
N LEU A 143 -0.20 -4.25 -5.68
CA LEU A 143 -1.64 -3.97 -5.77
C LEU A 143 -1.99 -2.87 -6.79
N HIS A 144 -1.04 -2.00 -7.14
CA HIS A 144 -1.18 -0.95 -8.15
C HIS A 144 -0.80 -1.39 -9.56
N SER A 145 -0.31 -2.62 -9.74
CA SER A 145 0.22 -3.09 -11.01
C SER A 145 -0.88 -3.53 -11.97
N PRO A 146 -0.91 -3.05 -13.23
CA PRO A 146 -1.80 -3.58 -14.26
C PRO A 146 -1.33 -4.93 -14.80
N GLU A 147 -0.13 -5.38 -14.44
CA GLU A 147 0.43 -6.66 -14.89
C GLU A 147 0.11 -7.83 -13.96
N VAL A 148 -0.43 -7.55 -12.77
CA VAL A 148 -0.89 -8.57 -11.82
C VAL A 148 -2.39 -8.80 -12.03
N PRO A 149 -2.85 -9.97 -12.54
CA PRO A 149 -4.24 -10.13 -12.97
C PRO A 149 -5.31 -9.95 -11.90
N CYS A 150 -4.99 -10.22 -10.62
CA CYS A 150 -5.96 -10.11 -9.53
C CYS A 150 -6.13 -8.67 -9.00
N THR A 151 -5.28 -7.72 -9.38
CA THR A 151 -5.40 -6.33 -8.91
C THR A 151 -6.49 -5.58 -9.65
N LEU A 152 -6.98 -4.48 -9.08
CA LEU A 152 -7.97 -3.65 -9.76
C LEU A 152 -7.46 -3.12 -11.13
N PRO A 153 -6.23 -2.57 -11.25
CA PRO A 153 -5.68 -2.19 -12.55
C PRO A 153 -5.53 -3.37 -13.52
N GLY A 154 -5.14 -4.56 -13.03
CA GLY A 154 -4.97 -5.76 -13.86
C GLY A 154 -6.29 -6.30 -14.42
N GLN A 155 -7.33 -6.33 -13.58
CA GLN A 155 -8.68 -6.70 -14.01
C GLN A 155 -9.23 -5.73 -15.06
N VAL A 156 -9.02 -4.42 -14.86
CA VAL A 156 -9.42 -3.39 -15.83
C VAL A 156 -8.68 -3.55 -17.15
N LYS A 157 -7.35 -3.79 -17.11
CA LYS A 157 -6.54 -4.07 -18.30
C LYS A 157 -7.12 -5.26 -19.07
N ALA A 158 -7.33 -6.39 -18.39
CA ALA A 158 -7.87 -7.61 -19.00
C ALA A 158 -9.22 -7.38 -19.71
N ILE A 159 -10.15 -6.64 -19.09
CA ILE A 159 -11.44 -6.28 -19.71
C ILE A 159 -11.23 -5.44 -20.97
N THR A 160 -10.39 -4.41 -20.88
CA THR A 160 -10.19 -3.47 -22.00
C THR A 160 -9.47 -4.13 -23.18
N GLU A 161 -8.49 -4.99 -22.93
CA GLU A 161 -7.79 -5.77 -23.96
C GLU A 161 -8.71 -6.81 -24.59
N ALA A 162 -9.51 -7.51 -23.77
CA ALA A 162 -10.53 -8.43 -24.28
C ALA A 162 -11.52 -7.71 -25.20
N ALA A 163 -12.01 -6.53 -24.81
CA ALA A 163 -12.91 -5.73 -25.64
C ALA A 163 -12.28 -5.32 -26.97
N ALA A 164 -11.01 -4.89 -26.97
CA ALA A 164 -10.28 -4.57 -28.19
C ALA A 164 -10.07 -5.80 -29.09
N ALA A 165 -9.70 -6.94 -28.51
CA ALA A 165 -9.48 -8.19 -29.24
C ALA A 165 -10.75 -8.71 -29.92
N VAL A 166 -11.88 -8.72 -29.20
CA VAL A 166 -13.15 -9.21 -29.76
C VAL A 166 -13.75 -8.24 -30.78
N GLU A 167 -13.52 -6.94 -30.65
CA GLU A 167 -13.91 -5.95 -31.66
C GLU A 167 -13.17 -6.18 -32.99
N ALA A 168 -11.89 -6.54 -32.90
CA ALA A 168 -11.03 -6.81 -34.05
C ALA A 168 -11.27 -8.20 -34.69
N GLN A 169 -12.05 -9.08 -34.07
CA GLN A 169 -12.28 -10.44 -34.56
C GLN A 169 -13.04 -10.42 -35.91
N PRO A 170 -12.45 -10.95 -37.01
CA PRO A 170 -13.15 -11.04 -38.28
C PRO A 170 -14.23 -12.12 -38.24
N LEU A 171 -15.45 -11.77 -38.65
CA LEU A 171 -16.60 -12.70 -38.67
C LEU A 171 -16.47 -13.84 -39.70
N LYS A 172 -15.51 -13.73 -40.63
CA LYS A 172 -15.22 -14.76 -41.63
C LYS A 172 -14.21 -15.81 -41.14
N ALA A 173 -13.77 -15.71 -39.89
CA ALA A 173 -12.88 -16.68 -39.27
C ALA A 173 -13.54 -18.06 -39.14
N SER A 174 -12.74 -19.07 -38.80
CA SER A 174 -13.25 -20.41 -38.54
C SER A 174 -14.21 -20.45 -37.35
N LYS A 175 -15.08 -21.47 -37.32
CA LYS A 175 -16.01 -21.70 -36.22
C LYS A 175 -15.30 -21.76 -34.86
N THR A 176 -14.11 -22.38 -34.82
CA THR A 176 -13.29 -22.47 -33.61
C THR A 176 -12.81 -21.10 -33.15
N GLU A 177 -12.24 -20.29 -34.04
CA GLU A 177 -11.76 -18.93 -33.71
C GLU A 177 -12.90 -18.03 -33.21
N LEU A 178 -14.05 -18.08 -33.86
CA LEU A 178 -15.23 -17.31 -33.44
C LEU A 178 -15.76 -17.76 -32.08
N THR A 179 -15.69 -19.06 -31.77
CA THR A 179 -16.09 -19.60 -30.46
C THR A 179 -15.15 -19.11 -29.37
N VAL A 180 -13.83 -19.17 -29.59
CA VAL A 180 -12.83 -18.64 -28.66
C VAL A 180 -13.05 -17.15 -28.41
N ALA A 181 -13.28 -16.35 -29.45
CA ALA A 181 -13.55 -14.92 -29.29
C ALA A 181 -14.86 -14.65 -28.50
N ALA A 182 -15.92 -15.43 -28.73
CA ALA A 182 -17.16 -15.32 -27.97
C ALA A 182 -16.97 -15.68 -26.48
N ASP A 183 -16.17 -16.70 -26.18
CA ASP A 183 -15.88 -17.12 -24.81
C ASP A 183 -14.94 -16.14 -24.09
N THR A 184 -14.00 -15.51 -24.81
CA THR A 184 -13.21 -14.37 -24.32
C THR A 184 -14.13 -13.21 -23.93
N ALA A 185 -15.08 -12.83 -24.80
CA ALA A 185 -16.04 -11.78 -24.48
C ALA A 185 -16.87 -12.14 -23.24
N LYS A 186 -17.33 -13.40 -23.13
CA LYS A 186 -18.11 -13.88 -21.99
C LYS A 186 -17.33 -13.89 -20.67
N THR A 187 -16.06 -14.29 -20.71
CA THR A 187 -15.16 -14.24 -19.56
C THR A 187 -14.96 -12.80 -19.09
N ALA A 188 -14.69 -11.87 -20.01
CA ALA A 188 -14.54 -10.46 -19.69
C ALA A 188 -15.82 -9.84 -19.11
N ILE A 189 -17.01 -10.22 -19.61
CA ILE A 189 -18.30 -9.81 -19.02
C ILE A 189 -18.43 -10.30 -17.56
N THR A 190 -18.03 -11.54 -17.28
CA THR A 190 -18.06 -12.07 -15.90
C THR A 190 -17.13 -11.29 -14.98
N LEU A 191 -15.97 -10.86 -15.48
CA LEU A 191 -15.04 -10.00 -14.75
C LEU A 191 -15.62 -8.59 -14.50
N VAL A 192 -16.38 -8.04 -15.45
CA VAL A 192 -17.14 -6.79 -15.24
C VAL A 192 -18.13 -6.94 -14.08
N ASP A 193 -18.86 -8.06 -14.02
CA ASP A 193 -19.83 -8.32 -12.94
C ASP A 193 -19.14 -8.45 -11.57
N GLN A 194 -17.92 -9.01 -11.55
CA GLN A 194 -17.09 -9.07 -10.34
C GLN A 194 -16.62 -7.69 -9.89
N LEU A 195 -16.13 -6.85 -10.82
CA LEU A 195 -15.77 -5.46 -10.53
C LEU A 195 -16.96 -4.61 -10.08
N GLY A 196 -18.19 -4.99 -10.45
CA GLY A 196 -19.42 -4.34 -9.97
C GLY A 196 -19.69 -4.52 -8.47
N LYS A 197 -18.90 -5.35 -7.76
CA LYS A 197 -18.98 -5.58 -6.32
C LYS A 197 -17.73 -4.99 -5.64
N PRO A 198 -17.67 -3.65 -5.47
CA PRO A 198 -16.49 -3.00 -4.91
C PRO A 198 -16.25 -3.43 -3.46
N GLY A 199 -14.97 -3.63 -3.11
CA GLY A 199 -14.54 -3.95 -1.76
C GLY A 199 -13.27 -4.82 -1.72
N GLY A 200 -12.66 -4.90 -0.54
CA GLY A 200 -11.41 -5.62 -0.32
C GLY A 200 -10.17 -4.78 -0.68
N LEU A 201 -9.01 -5.30 -0.29
CA LEU A 201 -7.78 -4.50 -0.30
C LEU A 201 -7.35 -4.00 -1.69
N THR A 202 -7.70 -4.74 -2.76
CA THR A 202 -7.38 -4.31 -4.14
C THR A 202 -8.13 -3.04 -4.56
N TRP A 203 -9.28 -2.76 -3.96
CA TRP A 203 -10.00 -1.50 -4.16
C TRP A 203 -9.39 -0.40 -3.30
N ASP A 204 -9.15 -0.69 -2.02
CA ASP A 204 -8.61 0.29 -1.07
C ASP A 204 -7.18 0.75 -1.44
N ALA A 205 -6.43 -0.08 -2.17
CA ALA A 205 -5.14 0.29 -2.73
C ALA A 205 -5.22 1.44 -3.74
N VAL A 206 -6.30 1.58 -4.49
CA VAL A 206 -6.39 2.57 -5.57
C VAL A 206 -7.13 3.80 -5.08
N ALA A 207 -6.54 4.98 -5.27
CA ALA A 207 -7.18 6.24 -4.88
C ALA A 207 -8.55 6.41 -5.57
N PRO A 208 -9.57 7.00 -4.91
CA PRO A 208 -10.93 7.10 -5.46
C PRO A 208 -11.02 7.77 -6.84
N VAL A 209 -10.14 8.74 -7.12
CA VAL A 209 -10.05 9.39 -8.43
C VAL A 209 -9.58 8.42 -9.51
N ASP A 210 -8.58 7.58 -9.19
CA ASP A 210 -8.04 6.59 -10.12
C ASP A 210 -9.00 5.41 -10.30
N GLN A 211 -9.71 5.00 -9.25
CA GLN A 211 -10.83 4.04 -9.37
C GLN A 211 -11.86 4.54 -10.38
N THR A 212 -12.24 5.82 -10.30
CA THR A 212 -13.19 6.43 -11.24
C THR A 212 -12.67 6.37 -12.67
N MET A 213 -11.39 6.69 -12.88
CA MET A 213 -10.74 6.63 -14.20
C MET A 213 -10.66 5.21 -14.76
N LEU A 214 -10.35 4.22 -13.91
CA LEU A 214 -10.32 2.80 -14.29
C LEU A 214 -11.72 2.30 -14.65
N LEU A 215 -12.74 2.63 -13.84
CA LEU A 215 -14.12 2.23 -14.11
C LEU A 215 -14.71 2.91 -15.34
N ALA A 216 -14.27 4.13 -15.68
CA ALA A 216 -14.65 4.77 -16.93
C ALA A 216 -14.15 3.99 -18.15
N LYS A 217 -12.93 3.41 -18.09
CA LYS A 217 -12.41 2.53 -19.15
C LYS A 217 -13.27 1.26 -19.29
N VAL A 218 -13.61 0.63 -18.16
CA VAL A 218 -14.50 -0.55 -18.16
C VAL A 218 -15.85 -0.19 -18.76
N THR A 219 -16.48 0.89 -18.30
CA THR A 219 -17.80 1.36 -18.79
C THR A 219 -17.81 1.56 -20.31
N LYS A 220 -16.71 2.08 -20.88
CA LYS A 220 -16.56 2.23 -22.33
C LYS A 220 -16.42 0.89 -23.07
N ALA A 221 -15.82 -0.12 -22.44
CA ALA A 221 -15.59 -1.44 -23.02
C ALA A 221 -16.85 -2.34 -22.99
N VAL A 222 -17.71 -2.20 -21.99
CA VAL A 222 -18.89 -3.06 -21.77
C VAL A 222 -19.79 -3.19 -23.02
N PRO A 223 -20.22 -2.10 -23.70
CA PRO A 223 -21.10 -2.22 -24.86
C PRO A 223 -20.50 -3.01 -26.02
N THR A 224 -19.17 -2.97 -26.19
CA THR A 224 -18.45 -3.75 -27.19
C THR A 224 -18.49 -5.23 -26.85
N LEU A 225 -18.17 -5.59 -25.60
CA LEU A 225 -18.16 -6.97 -25.14
C LEU A 225 -19.52 -7.66 -25.34
N TYR A 226 -20.61 -7.05 -24.87
CA TYR A 226 -21.95 -7.62 -25.01
C TYR A 226 -22.41 -7.74 -26.47
N ARG A 227 -22.13 -6.73 -27.30
CA ARG A 227 -22.50 -6.74 -28.72
C ARG A 227 -21.74 -7.83 -29.48
N LYS A 228 -20.43 -7.90 -29.28
CA LYS A 228 -19.55 -8.85 -29.99
C LYS A 228 -19.78 -10.28 -29.53
N GLU A 229 -20.02 -10.52 -28.24
CA GLU A 229 -20.39 -11.84 -27.74
C GLU A 229 -21.63 -12.39 -28.47
N ALA A 230 -22.69 -11.59 -28.54
CA ALA A 230 -23.93 -11.99 -29.21
C ALA A 230 -23.75 -12.20 -30.72
N GLU A 231 -23.05 -11.27 -31.39
CA GLU A 231 -22.75 -11.36 -32.82
C GLU A 231 -21.97 -12.64 -33.16
N LEU A 232 -20.87 -12.89 -32.45
CA LEU A 232 -20.01 -14.05 -32.67
C LEU A 232 -20.76 -15.36 -32.43
N ARG A 233 -21.55 -15.46 -31.34
CA ARG A 233 -22.35 -16.67 -31.07
C ARG A 233 -23.42 -16.91 -32.14
N ASN A 234 -24.01 -15.86 -32.70
CA ASN A 234 -24.97 -16.01 -33.79
C ASN A 234 -24.32 -16.54 -35.07
N VAL A 235 -23.13 -16.03 -35.43
CA VAL A 235 -22.37 -16.54 -36.58
C VAL A 235 -21.99 -18.01 -36.37
N VAL A 236 -21.45 -18.37 -35.20
CA VAL A 236 -21.06 -19.76 -34.87
C VAL A 236 -22.23 -20.74 -35.02
N LYS A 237 -23.44 -20.36 -34.59
CA LYS A 237 -24.66 -21.18 -34.75
C LYS A 237 -25.05 -21.38 -36.22
N GLY A 238 -24.75 -20.42 -37.09
CA GLY A 238 -25.02 -20.48 -38.53
C GLY A 238 -24.00 -21.29 -39.33
N LEU A 239 -22.79 -21.49 -38.79
CA LEU A 239 -21.74 -22.30 -39.40
C LEU A 239 -22.02 -23.79 -39.15
N LYS A 240 -22.46 -24.49 -40.21
CA LYS A 240 -22.62 -25.95 -40.23
C LYS A 240 -21.27 -26.65 -40.18
#